data_AF-A0A4Q5YS74-F1
#
_entry.id   AF-A0A4Q5YS74-F1
#
_cell.length_a   1.000
_cell.length_b   1.000
_cell.length_c   1.000
_cell.angle_alpha   90.00
_cell.angle_beta   90.00
_cell.angle_gamma   90.00
#
_symmetry.space_group_name_H-M   'P 1'
#
loop_
_entity.id
_entity.type
_entity.pdbx_description
1 polymer ?
#
loop_
_entity_poly.entity_id
_entity_poly.type
_entity_poly.pdbx_seq_one_letter_code
_entity_poly.pdbx_strand_id
1 'polypeptide(L)'
;MKKNQFFWAIPAAAALLVLSCKKDDSKKELASGIIKENMDTLVKPGDDFDAYVNGAWLKKNEIPADKSSYGVDGILDDEAQANVRKIIEDAAKKNASEGSNDQKIGDFYNSYIDQKTRDAKGLEPIQPELQKVLAIKTYEDLYAYFGYANAHGTMSPFSLSVMEDLKDPNTHMVMTWQGGLGLPEREYYLLQDTHSKEIRSKYEAHIASVLSLAAIPDASAKAKS
;
A
#
# COMPACT_ATOMS: atom_id res chain seq x y z
N MET A 1 -76.13 54.41 29.08
CA MET A 1 -75.94 54.83 27.67
C MET A 1 -75.28 53.67 26.92
N LYS A 2 -76.07 52.91 26.16
CA LYS A 2 -75.93 52.60 24.71
C LYS A 2 -74.60 51.91 24.33
N LYS A 3 -74.53 50.70 23.73
CA LYS A 3 -75.50 49.84 23.02
C LYS A 3 -74.91 48.43 22.79
N ASN A 4 -75.80 47.42 22.79
CA ASN A 4 -75.91 46.13 22.07
C ASN A 4 -74.66 45.48 21.44
N GLN A 5 -74.32 44.22 21.76
CA GLN A 5 -74.93 42.93 21.34
C GLN A 5 -74.96 42.70 19.81
N PHE A 6 -74.30 41.63 19.32
CA PHE A 6 -74.86 40.70 18.34
C PHE A 6 -74.05 39.38 18.30
N PHE A 7 -74.75 38.26 18.54
CA PHE A 7 -74.34 36.88 18.27
C PHE A 7 -74.63 36.54 16.81
N TRP A 8 -73.80 35.71 16.17
CA TRP A 8 -74.23 34.74 15.14
C TRP A 8 -73.24 33.57 15.05
N ALA A 9 -73.75 32.38 14.74
CA ALA A 9 -73.11 31.08 14.86
C ALA A 9 -72.69 30.49 13.48
N ILE A 10 -71.54 29.78 13.45
CA ILE A 10 -71.18 28.53 12.69
C ILE A 10 -71.17 28.61 11.13
N PRO A 11 -70.19 28.02 10.35
CA PRO A 11 -69.65 26.66 10.51
C PRO A 11 -68.14 26.41 10.29
N ALA A 12 -67.77 25.18 10.64
CA ALA A 12 -66.49 24.48 10.48
C ALA A 12 -65.83 24.58 9.10
N ALA A 13 -64.50 24.66 9.08
CA ALA A 13 -63.67 24.25 7.95
C ALA A 13 -62.36 23.62 8.48
N ALA A 14 -62.04 22.46 7.90
CA ALA A 14 -61.02 21.50 8.28
C ALA A 14 -59.61 22.09 8.48
N ALA A 15 -58.96 21.73 9.59
CA ALA A 15 -57.52 21.86 9.74
C ALA A 15 -56.82 20.77 8.92
N LEU A 16 -56.44 21.10 7.69
CA LEU A 16 -55.48 20.33 6.91
C LEU A 16 -54.09 20.55 7.51
N LEU A 17 -53.66 19.62 8.36
CA LEU A 17 -52.25 19.46 8.72
C LEU A 17 -51.49 18.98 7.48
N VAL A 18 -50.97 19.93 6.71
CA VAL A 18 -49.98 19.63 5.67
C VAL A 18 -48.69 19.24 6.39
N LEU A 19 -48.49 17.94 6.58
CA LEU A 19 -47.17 17.35 6.79
C LEU A 19 -46.35 17.69 5.54
N SER A 20 -45.66 18.83 5.58
CA SER A 20 -44.64 19.16 4.60
C SER A 20 -43.52 18.15 4.78
N CYS A 21 -43.47 17.16 3.88
CA CYS A 21 -42.24 16.44 3.60
C CYS A 21 -41.18 17.49 3.26
N LYS A 22 -40.31 17.82 4.22
CA LYS A 22 -39.03 18.44 3.93
C LYS A 22 -38.24 17.42 3.12
N LYS A 23 -38.38 17.48 1.79
CA LYS A 23 -37.28 17.10 0.92
C LYS A 23 -36.12 17.98 1.35
N ASP A 24 -35.06 17.34 1.86
CA ASP A 24 -33.79 18.00 2.03
C ASP A 24 -33.19 18.21 0.63
N ASP A 25 -33.77 19.15 -0.11
CA ASP A 25 -33.24 19.69 -1.35
C ASP A 25 -32.22 20.80 -1.00
N SER A 26 -31.36 20.55 0.00
CA SER A 26 -30.16 21.35 0.17
C SER A 26 -29.30 21.11 -1.08
N LYS A 27 -29.45 22.00 -2.07
CA LYS A 27 -28.47 22.15 -3.15
C LYS A 27 -27.13 22.36 -2.47
N LYS A 28 -26.33 21.29 -2.37
CA LYS A 28 -24.95 21.36 -1.93
C LYS A 28 -24.28 22.41 -2.81
N GLU A 29 -23.90 23.54 -2.24
CA GLU A 29 -23.21 24.58 -2.99
C GLU A 29 -22.00 23.95 -3.65
N LEU A 30 -21.83 24.21 -4.94
CA LEU A 30 -20.69 23.71 -5.69
C LEU A 30 -19.44 24.42 -5.17
N ALA A 31 -18.63 23.68 -4.42
CA ALA A 31 -17.30 24.13 -4.03
C ALA A 31 -16.34 23.99 -5.22
N SER A 32 -15.35 24.87 -5.29
CA SER A 32 -14.32 24.83 -6.34
C SER A 32 -13.42 23.58 -6.30
N GLY A 33 -13.42 22.83 -5.20
CA GLY A 33 -12.48 21.72 -4.95
C GLY A 33 -11.08 22.16 -4.53
N ILE A 34 -10.80 23.47 -4.47
CA ILE A 34 -9.51 24.01 -4.02
C ILE A 34 -9.50 24.19 -2.51
N ILE A 35 -8.52 23.55 -1.85
CA ILE A 35 -8.28 23.65 -0.41
C ILE A 35 -7.40 24.88 -0.15
N LYS A 36 -8.03 26.04 0.06
CA LYS A 36 -7.33 27.33 0.22
C LYS A 36 -6.47 27.38 1.48
N GLU A 37 -6.78 26.54 2.47
CA GLU A 37 -6.07 26.43 3.74
C GLU A 37 -4.65 25.88 3.56
N ASN A 38 -4.37 25.19 2.46
CA ASN A 38 -3.04 24.66 2.15
C ASN A 38 -2.11 25.69 1.50
N MET A 39 -2.65 26.82 1.05
CA MET A 39 -1.94 27.83 0.28
C MET A 39 -1.12 28.76 1.18
N ASP A 40 0.07 29.13 0.73
CA ASP A 40 0.86 30.24 1.29
C ASP A 40 0.75 31.47 0.37
N THR A 41 -0.23 32.32 0.64
CA THR A 41 -0.52 33.50 -0.19
C THR A 41 0.49 34.63 -0.05
N LEU A 42 1.51 34.48 0.81
CA LEU A 42 2.64 35.40 0.87
C LEU A 42 3.66 35.16 -0.25
N VAL A 43 3.68 33.95 -0.83
CA VAL A 43 4.46 33.63 -2.03
C VAL A 43 3.70 34.11 -3.25
N LYS A 44 4.36 34.77 -4.20
CA LYS A 44 3.69 35.13 -5.45
C LYS A 44 3.57 33.88 -6.33
N PRO A 45 2.39 33.58 -6.90
CA PRO A 45 2.19 32.38 -7.72
C PRO A 45 3.09 32.30 -8.97
N GLY A 46 3.60 33.45 -9.46
CA GLY A 46 4.52 33.49 -10.59
C GLY A 46 5.99 33.23 -10.23
N ASP A 47 6.35 33.33 -8.94
CA ASP A 47 7.72 33.09 -8.47
C ASP A 47 7.91 31.61 -8.13
N ASP A 48 6.95 31.04 -7.38
CA ASP A 48 6.88 29.61 -7.06
C ASP A 48 5.42 29.21 -6.84
N PHE A 49 4.86 28.52 -7.84
CA PHE A 49 3.46 28.11 -7.79
C PHE A 49 3.21 26.96 -6.80
N ASP A 50 4.19 26.07 -6.59
CA ASP A 50 4.04 24.96 -5.65
C ASP A 50 4.03 25.49 -4.22
N ALA A 51 4.98 26.37 -3.87
CA ALA A 51 4.99 27.01 -2.55
C ALA A 51 3.74 27.88 -2.33
N TYR A 52 3.23 28.57 -3.36
CA TYR A 52 1.98 29.32 -3.24
C TYR A 52 0.77 28.41 -2.95
N VAL A 53 0.63 27.27 -3.64
CA VAL A 53 -0.54 26.40 -3.49
C VAL A 53 -0.45 25.46 -2.29
N ASN A 54 0.75 24.98 -1.96
CA ASN A 54 0.99 23.92 -0.98
C ASN A 54 1.80 24.35 0.24
N GLY A 55 2.33 25.58 0.26
CA GLY A 55 3.32 26.01 1.25
C GLY A 55 2.85 25.98 2.70
N ALA A 56 1.56 26.26 2.98
CA ALA A 56 1.04 26.15 4.34
C ALA A 56 0.87 24.68 4.75
N TRP A 57 0.50 23.80 3.80
CA TRP A 57 0.43 22.35 4.05
C TRP A 57 1.82 21.76 4.33
N LEU A 58 2.82 22.07 3.52
CA LEU A 58 4.20 21.58 3.71
C LEU A 58 4.80 22.00 5.05
N LYS A 59 4.49 23.20 5.55
CA LYS A 59 4.96 23.66 6.87
C LYS A 59 4.30 22.95 8.04
N LYS A 60 3.08 22.45 7.86
CA LYS A 60 2.26 21.85 8.93
C LYS A 60 2.36 20.34 8.98
N ASN A 61 2.60 19.68 7.85
CA ASN A 61 2.55 18.23 7.73
C ASN A 61 3.97 17.67 7.69
N GLU A 62 4.28 16.87 8.70
CA GLU A 62 5.52 16.10 8.76
C GLU A 62 5.33 14.77 8.03
N ILE A 63 6.41 14.22 7.47
CA ILE A 63 6.41 12.86 6.93
C ILE A 63 6.31 11.89 8.10
N PRO A 64 5.30 11.01 8.17
CA PRO A 64 5.19 10.01 9.23
C PRO A 64 6.45 9.14 9.33
N ALA A 65 6.82 8.75 10.54
CA ALA A 65 8.08 8.04 10.80
C ALA A 65 8.21 6.68 10.11
N ASP A 66 7.09 6.08 9.69
CA ASP A 66 7.00 4.82 8.96
C ASP A 66 6.96 5.00 7.43
N LYS A 67 7.07 6.23 6.92
CA LYS A 67 6.98 6.56 5.49
C LYS A 67 8.23 7.32 5.02
N SER A 68 8.63 7.07 3.77
CA SER A 68 9.75 7.80 3.13
C SER A 68 9.32 9.12 2.49
N SER A 69 8.03 9.26 2.18
CA SER A 69 7.40 10.46 1.60
C SER A 69 5.94 10.54 2.02
N TYR A 70 5.37 11.75 2.05
CA TYR A 70 3.95 11.92 2.36
C TYR A 70 3.35 13.11 1.61
N GLY A 71 2.14 12.92 1.10
CA GLY A 71 1.42 13.84 0.24
C GLY A 71 0.00 13.37 0.01
N VAL A 72 -0.70 13.95 -0.98
CA VAL A 72 -2.10 13.60 -1.27
C VAL A 72 -2.29 12.11 -1.56
N ASP A 73 -1.38 11.48 -2.31
CA ASP A 73 -1.46 10.05 -2.62
C ASP A 73 -1.28 9.19 -1.36
N GLY A 74 -0.42 9.61 -0.43
CA GLY A 74 -0.24 8.92 0.85
C GLY A 74 -1.48 9.02 1.74
N ILE A 75 -2.15 10.17 1.75
CA ILE A 75 -3.42 10.35 2.48
C ILE A 75 -4.51 9.43 1.90
N LEU A 76 -4.62 9.39 0.58
CA LEU A 76 -5.61 8.55 -0.11
C LEU A 76 -5.30 7.06 0.08
N ASP A 77 -4.03 6.67 0.03
CA ASP A 77 -3.58 5.31 0.30
C ASP A 77 -3.89 4.89 1.74
N ASP A 78 -3.62 5.74 2.74
CA ASP A 78 -3.96 5.46 4.14
C ASP A 78 -5.47 5.25 4.33
N GLU A 79 -6.31 6.08 3.71
CA GLU A 79 -7.77 5.93 3.75
C GLU A 79 -8.24 4.65 3.05
N ALA A 80 -7.70 4.36 1.87
CA ALA A 80 -8.01 3.15 1.11
C ALA A 80 -7.60 1.89 1.88
N GLN A 81 -6.40 1.87 2.47
CA GLN A 81 -5.92 0.77 3.29
C GLN A 81 -6.78 0.56 4.54
N ALA A 82 -7.22 1.62 5.21
CA ALA A 82 -8.14 1.50 6.34
C ALA A 82 -9.48 0.86 5.93
N ASN A 83 -10.03 1.27 4.78
CA ASN A 83 -11.26 0.70 4.23
C ASN A 83 -11.09 -0.77 3.83
N VAL A 84 -9.99 -1.12 3.13
CA VAL A 84 -9.67 -2.50 2.74
C VAL A 84 -9.46 -3.37 3.99
N ARG A 85 -8.72 -2.88 4.99
CA ARG A 85 -8.53 -3.58 6.26
C ARG A 85 -9.85 -3.89 6.94
N LYS A 86 -10.79 -2.93 6.97
CA LYS A 86 -12.13 -3.17 7.52
C LYS A 86 -12.87 -4.29 6.78
N ILE A 87 -12.82 -4.30 5.44
CA ILE A 87 -13.44 -5.37 4.64
C ILE A 87 -12.82 -6.73 4.96
N ILE A 88 -11.49 -6.80 5.07
CA ILE A 88 -10.76 -8.02 5.43
C ILE A 88 -11.14 -8.50 6.83
N GLU A 89 -11.16 -7.60 7.81
CA GLU A 89 -11.56 -7.93 9.18
C GLU A 89 -13.01 -8.37 9.30
N ASP A 90 -13.91 -7.77 8.52
CA ASP A 90 -15.31 -8.18 8.47
C ASP A 90 -15.47 -9.55 7.80
N ALA A 91 -14.70 -9.86 6.75
CA ALA A 91 -14.64 -11.19 6.16
C ALA A 91 -14.09 -12.23 7.16
N ALA A 92 -13.02 -11.90 7.89
CA ALA A 92 -12.38 -12.77 8.87
C ALA A 92 -13.29 -13.14 10.06
N LYS A 93 -14.27 -12.29 10.39
CA LYS A 93 -15.25 -12.55 11.46
C LYS A 93 -16.42 -13.43 11.01
N LYS A 94 -16.63 -13.61 9.70
CA LYS A 94 -17.73 -14.44 9.18
C LYS A 94 -17.38 -15.91 9.39
N ASN A 95 -18.39 -16.70 9.77
CA ASN A 95 -18.31 -18.16 9.65
C ASN A 95 -18.56 -18.57 8.19
N ALA A 96 -17.63 -18.21 7.32
CA ALA A 96 -17.74 -18.41 5.89
C ALA A 96 -17.54 -19.88 5.51
N SER A 97 -18.21 -20.32 4.44
CA SER A 97 -18.06 -21.69 3.95
C SER A 97 -16.62 -21.96 3.50
N GLU A 98 -16.14 -23.17 3.73
CA GLU A 98 -14.82 -23.62 3.30
C GLU A 98 -14.60 -23.38 1.80
N GLY A 99 -13.43 -22.83 1.44
CA GLY A 99 -13.05 -22.55 0.06
C GLY A 99 -13.63 -21.25 -0.52
N SER A 100 -14.54 -20.58 0.19
CA SER A 100 -15.06 -19.27 -0.23
C SER A 100 -14.00 -18.16 -0.13
N ASN A 101 -14.20 -17.07 -0.86
CA ASN A 101 -13.28 -15.92 -0.81
C ASN A 101 -13.21 -15.31 0.59
N ASP A 102 -14.34 -15.22 1.30
CA ASP A 102 -14.37 -14.69 2.67
C ASP A 102 -13.53 -15.55 3.62
N GLN A 103 -13.60 -16.88 3.50
CA GLN A 103 -12.77 -17.79 4.31
C GLN A 103 -11.28 -17.65 3.95
N LYS A 104 -10.92 -17.63 2.66
CA LYS A 104 -9.52 -17.48 2.24
C LYS A 104 -8.91 -16.16 2.69
N ILE A 105 -9.65 -15.06 2.56
CA ILE A 105 -9.21 -13.73 2.99
C ILE A 105 -9.03 -13.71 4.52
N GLY A 106 -10.01 -14.25 5.25
CA GLY A 106 -9.97 -14.32 6.71
C GLY A 106 -8.79 -15.12 7.22
N ASP A 107 -8.58 -16.31 6.69
CA ASP A 107 -7.49 -17.20 7.11
C ASP A 107 -6.12 -16.63 6.76
N PHE A 108 -5.98 -16.03 5.57
CA PHE A 108 -4.73 -15.36 5.18
C PHE A 108 -4.42 -14.19 6.13
N TYR A 109 -5.40 -13.34 6.42
CA TYR A 109 -5.23 -12.24 7.38
C TYR A 109 -4.85 -12.74 8.77
N ASN A 110 -5.60 -13.71 9.30
CA ASN A 110 -5.35 -14.30 10.62
C ASN A 110 -3.95 -14.94 10.70
N SER A 111 -3.48 -15.57 9.63
CA SER A 111 -2.12 -16.12 9.56
C SER A 111 -1.03 -15.04 9.63
N TYR A 112 -1.30 -13.85 9.09
CA TYR A 112 -0.36 -12.73 9.09
C TYR A 112 -0.29 -12.04 10.46
N ILE A 113 -1.44 -11.77 11.08
CA ILE A 113 -1.51 -11.05 12.36
C ILE A 113 -1.17 -11.90 13.58
N ASP A 114 -1.17 -13.24 13.47
CA ASP A 114 -0.75 -14.14 14.55
C ASP A 114 0.78 -14.17 14.69
N GLN A 115 1.31 -13.08 15.27
CA GLN A 115 2.73 -12.92 15.53
C GLN A 115 3.27 -14.00 16.47
N LYS A 116 2.48 -14.44 17.48
CA LYS A 116 2.92 -15.45 18.44
C LYS A 116 3.26 -16.77 17.73
N THR A 117 2.39 -17.23 16.84
CA THR A 117 2.63 -18.46 16.08
C THR A 117 3.79 -18.28 15.09
N ARG A 118 3.90 -17.12 14.43
CA ARG A 118 5.01 -16.81 13.52
C ARG A 118 6.36 -16.84 14.25
N ASP A 119 6.46 -16.19 15.40
CA ASP A 119 7.68 -16.13 16.22
C ASP A 119 8.03 -17.53 16.76
N ALA A 120 7.04 -18.32 17.17
CA ALA A 120 7.26 -19.68 17.65
C ALA A 120 7.78 -20.64 16.56
N LYS A 121 7.34 -20.48 15.30
CA LYS A 121 7.82 -21.27 14.16
C LYS A 121 9.23 -20.88 13.73
N GLY A 122 9.64 -19.64 13.97
CA GLY A 122 10.97 -19.15 13.61
C GLY A 122 11.33 -19.44 12.16
N LEU A 123 12.47 -20.11 11.94
CA LEU A 123 12.97 -20.44 10.59
C LEU A 123 12.36 -21.71 9.99
N GLU A 124 11.60 -22.51 10.75
CA GLU A 124 11.10 -23.80 10.28
C GLU A 124 10.44 -23.73 8.88
N PRO A 125 9.57 -22.74 8.57
CA PRO A 125 8.89 -22.70 7.27
C PRO A 125 9.81 -22.42 6.06
N ILE A 126 10.95 -21.75 6.27
CA ILE A 126 11.87 -21.39 5.17
C ILE A 126 12.99 -22.42 4.98
N GLN A 127 13.21 -23.34 5.93
CA GLN A 127 14.27 -24.35 5.86
C GLN A 127 14.26 -25.17 4.55
N PRO A 128 13.11 -25.65 4.02
CA PRO A 128 13.09 -26.40 2.77
C PRO A 128 13.58 -25.60 1.55
N GLU A 129 13.44 -24.28 1.55
CA GLU A 129 13.93 -23.41 0.48
C GLU A 129 15.42 -23.12 0.64
N LEU A 130 15.89 -22.86 1.87
CA LEU A 130 17.32 -22.72 2.15
C LEU A 130 18.08 -23.98 1.76
N GLN A 131 17.53 -25.16 2.03
CA GLN A 131 18.14 -26.43 1.66
C GLN A 131 18.29 -26.61 0.15
N LYS A 132 17.34 -26.12 -0.68
CA LYS A 132 17.48 -26.16 -2.15
C LYS A 132 18.69 -25.34 -2.60
N VAL A 133 18.86 -24.14 -2.05
CA VAL A 133 19.99 -23.26 -2.38
C VAL A 133 21.31 -23.88 -1.92
N LEU A 134 21.37 -24.39 -0.69
CA LEU A 134 22.58 -25.00 -0.12
C LEU A 134 22.99 -26.31 -0.80
N ALA A 135 22.08 -26.96 -1.52
CA ALA A 135 22.35 -28.19 -2.26
C ALA A 135 23.01 -27.94 -3.63
N ILE A 136 23.02 -26.69 -4.13
CA ILE A 136 23.62 -26.32 -5.42
C ILE A 136 25.14 -26.49 -5.35
N LYS A 137 25.69 -27.41 -6.15
CA LYS A 137 27.13 -27.70 -6.20
C LYS A 137 27.72 -27.57 -7.60
N THR A 138 26.88 -27.62 -8.61
CA THR A 138 27.26 -27.61 -10.02
C THR A 138 26.51 -26.51 -10.77
N TYR A 139 26.98 -26.21 -11.98
CA TYR A 139 26.28 -25.28 -12.84
C TYR A 139 24.92 -25.83 -13.28
N GLU A 140 24.82 -27.14 -13.49
CA GLU A 140 23.57 -27.83 -13.79
C GLU A 140 22.53 -27.65 -12.67
N ASP A 141 22.96 -27.80 -11.40
CA ASP A 141 22.10 -27.51 -10.25
C ASP A 141 21.66 -26.04 -10.25
N LEU A 142 22.56 -25.12 -10.60
CA LEU A 142 22.30 -23.68 -10.59
C LEU A 142 21.27 -23.28 -11.66
N TYR A 143 21.41 -23.77 -12.90
CA TYR A 143 20.43 -23.47 -13.96
C TYR A 143 19.06 -24.11 -13.68
N ALA A 144 19.05 -25.33 -13.10
CA ALA A 144 17.82 -25.95 -12.64
C ALA A 144 17.15 -25.12 -11.53
N TYR A 145 17.94 -24.59 -10.60
CA TYR A 145 17.44 -23.69 -9.55
C TYR A 145 16.89 -22.38 -10.12
N PHE A 146 17.53 -21.77 -11.14
CA PHE A 146 16.97 -20.57 -11.78
C PHE A 146 15.63 -20.84 -12.48
N GLY A 147 15.45 -22.02 -13.08
CA GLY A 147 14.16 -22.45 -13.59
C GLY A 147 13.10 -22.57 -12.48
N TYR A 148 13.47 -23.21 -11.36
CA TYR A 148 12.62 -23.30 -10.18
C TYR A 148 12.25 -21.93 -9.62
N ALA A 149 13.23 -21.03 -9.47
CA ALA A 149 13.06 -19.70 -8.90
C ALA A 149 12.10 -18.85 -9.74
N ASN A 150 12.25 -18.87 -11.06
CA ASN A 150 11.32 -18.21 -11.97
C ASN A 150 9.89 -18.76 -11.87
N ALA A 151 9.73 -20.09 -11.76
CA ALA A 151 8.42 -20.70 -11.63
C ALA A 151 7.72 -20.39 -10.30
N HIS A 152 8.47 -20.11 -9.23
CA HIS A 152 7.95 -19.85 -7.89
C HIS A 152 8.01 -18.37 -7.48
N GLY A 153 8.46 -17.48 -8.38
CA GLY A 153 8.55 -16.05 -8.12
C GLY A 153 9.62 -15.67 -7.09
N THR A 154 10.69 -16.47 -6.96
CA THR A 154 11.84 -16.14 -6.10
C THR A 154 12.98 -15.52 -6.89
N MET A 155 13.98 -14.97 -6.18
CA MET A 155 15.07 -14.20 -6.79
C MET A 155 15.91 -15.04 -7.77
N SER A 156 16.14 -14.48 -8.96
CA SER A 156 16.99 -15.03 -10.02
C SER A 156 17.72 -13.86 -10.72
N PRO A 157 18.94 -14.05 -11.27
CA PRO A 157 19.67 -12.98 -11.98
C PRO A 157 18.98 -12.51 -13.27
N PHE A 158 17.97 -13.24 -13.73
CA PHE A 158 17.05 -12.83 -14.78
C PHE A 158 15.65 -13.33 -14.46
N SER A 159 14.64 -12.59 -14.90
CA SER A 159 13.25 -13.01 -14.82
C SER A 159 12.76 -13.55 -16.17
N LEU A 160 11.78 -14.43 -16.10
CA LEU A 160 10.99 -14.91 -17.22
C LEU A 160 9.53 -14.56 -16.96
N SER A 161 8.85 -14.02 -17.97
CA SER A 161 7.44 -13.69 -17.87
C SER A 161 6.75 -13.95 -19.21
N VAL A 162 5.48 -14.31 -19.16
CA VAL A 162 4.64 -14.41 -20.35
C VAL A 162 3.92 -13.08 -20.51
N MET A 163 4.17 -12.41 -21.61
CA MET A 163 3.57 -11.11 -21.94
C MET A 163 3.06 -11.14 -23.38
N GLU A 164 2.27 -10.15 -23.76
CA GLU A 164 1.86 -9.92 -25.14
C GLU A 164 3.09 -9.68 -26.03
N ASP A 165 3.09 -10.25 -27.23
CA ASP A 165 4.15 -9.98 -28.20
C ASP A 165 4.05 -8.51 -28.67
N LEU A 166 5.14 -7.76 -28.48
CA LEU A 166 5.23 -6.35 -28.85
C LEU A 166 5.07 -6.11 -30.37
N LYS A 167 5.22 -7.15 -31.21
CA LYS A 167 5.02 -7.12 -32.66
C LYS A 167 3.67 -7.70 -33.09
N ASP A 168 3.06 -8.57 -32.30
CA ASP A 168 1.70 -9.09 -32.51
C ASP A 168 0.95 -9.23 -31.18
N PRO A 169 0.19 -8.20 -30.75
CA PRO A 169 -0.46 -8.19 -29.45
C PRO A 169 -1.59 -9.22 -29.29
N ASN A 170 -1.92 -9.99 -30.34
CA ASN A 170 -2.86 -11.11 -30.25
C ASN A 170 -2.19 -12.43 -29.84
N THR A 171 -0.86 -12.44 -29.70
CA THR A 171 -0.08 -13.61 -29.30
C THR A 171 0.71 -13.30 -28.03
N HIS A 172 1.08 -14.35 -27.32
CA HIS A 172 1.95 -14.24 -26.15
C HIS A 172 3.35 -14.69 -26.51
N MET A 173 4.34 -14.06 -25.90
CA MET A 173 5.74 -14.46 -25.98
C MET A 173 6.34 -14.59 -24.58
N VAL A 174 7.39 -15.39 -24.47
CA VAL A 174 8.25 -15.38 -23.29
C VAL A 174 9.18 -14.18 -23.40
N MET A 175 9.08 -13.27 -22.45
CA MET A 175 10.01 -12.16 -22.28
C MET A 175 10.97 -12.45 -21.13
N THR A 176 12.19 -11.94 -21.25
CA THR A 176 13.18 -11.99 -20.19
C THR A 176 13.70 -10.60 -19.87
N TRP A 177 14.05 -10.38 -18.61
CA TRP A 177 14.63 -9.13 -18.15
C TRP A 177 15.76 -9.40 -17.17
N GLN A 178 16.72 -8.47 -17.12
CA GLN A 178 17.80 -8.51 -16.14
C GLN A 178 17.24 -8.31 -14.72
N GLY A 179 17.73 -9.10 -13.78
CA GLY A 179 17.39 -8.99 -12.36
C GLY A 179 18.62 -9.07 -11.48
N GLY A 180 18.42 -9.44 -10.22
CA GLY A 180 19.50 -9.86 -9.32
C GLY A 180 20.27 -8.76 -8.60
N LEU A 181 19.94 -7.47 -8.79
CA LEU A 181 20.46 -6.42 -7.91
C LEU A 181 19.65 -6.37 -6.61
N GLY A 182 20.35 -6.16 -5.49
CA GLY A 182 19.71 -5.98 -4.18
C GLY A 182 19.69 -4.53 -3.67
N LEU A 183 20.44 -3.64 -4.32
CA LEU A 183 20.26 -2.19 -4.21
C LEU A 183 19.44 -1.69 -5.42
N PRO A 184 18.74 -0.55 -5.30
CA PRO A 184 17.73 -0.13 -6.28
C PRO A 184 18.26 0.04 -7.71
N GLU A 185 19.50 0.49 -7.86
CA GLU A 185 20.07 0.88 -9.15
C GLU A 185 21.55 0.48 -9.25
N ARG A 186 22.05 0.38 -10.48
CA ARG A 186 23.44 0.03 -10.78
C ARG A 186 24.43 1.06 -10.21
N GLU A 187 24.02 2.31 -10.18
CA GLU A 187 24.79 3.47 -9.74
C GLU A 187 25.29 3.30 -8.31
N TYR A 188 24.48 2.70 -7.43
CA TYR A 188 24.88 2.37 -6.06
C TYR A 188 26.08 1.42 -5.98
N TYR A 189 26.38 0.65 -7.03
CA TYR A 189 27.54 -0.24 -7.08
C TYR A 189 28.77 0.41 -7.72
N LEU A 190 28.56 1.41 -8.59
CA LEU A 190 29.62 2.01 -9.39
C LEU A 190 30.16 3.32 -8.80
N LEU A 191 29.28 4.15 -8.26
CA LEU A 191 29.66 5.46 -7.77
C LEU A 191 30.57 5.36 -6.54
N GLN A 192 31.55 6.25 -6.48
CA GLN A 192 32.60 6.26 -5.45
C GLN A 192 32.48 7.44 -4.47
N ASP A 193 31.37 8.17 -4.52
CA ASP A 193 31.05 9.21 -3.56
C ASP A 193 30.78 8.61 -2.16
N THR A 194 30.80 9.48 -1.15
CA THR A 194 30.64 9.09 0.25
C THR A 194 29.31 8.40 0.52
N HIS A 195 28.22 8.89 -0.08
CA HIS A 195 26.88 8.38 0.17
C HIS A 195 26.71 6.97 -0.38
N SER A 196 27.11 6.74 -1.63
CA SER A 196 27.07 5.41 -2.26
C SER A 196 27.93 4.38 -1.50
N LYS A 197 29.12 4.77 -1.05
CA LYS A 197 29.99 3.91 -0.23
C LYS A 197 29.36 3.56 1.11
N GLU A 198 28.73 4.53 1.77
CA GLU A 198 28.02 4.31 3.03
C GLU A 198 26.85 3.35 2.87
N ILE A 199 26.05 3.50 1.81
CA ILE A 199 24.92 2.61 1.51
C ILE A 199 25.41 1.19 1.25
N ARG A 200 26.46 1.00 0.43
CA ARG A 200 27.03 -0.33 0.21
C ARG A 200 27.53 -0.97 1.51
N SER A 201 28.19 -0.21 2.36
CA SER A 201 28.66 -0.71 3.66
C SER A 201 27.49 -1.14 4.56
N LYS A 202 26.41 -0.36 4.61
CA LYS A 202 25.18 -0.70 5.35
C LYS A 202 24.48 -1.92 4.75
N TYR A 203 24.48 -2.04 3.43
CA TYR A 203 23.89 -3.16 2.72
C TYR A 203 24.64 -4.47 2.99
N GLU A 204 25.98 -4.48 2.93
CA GLU A 204 26.79 -5.64 3.33
C GLU A 204 26.54 -6.05 4.78
N ALA A 205 26.48 -5.07 5.71
CA ALA A 205 26.17 -5.35 7.11
C ALA A 205 24.76 -5.92 7.30
N HIS A 206 23.79 -5.45 6.52
CA HIS A 206 22.43 -5.99 6.51
C HIS A 206 22.41 -7.44 6.01
N ILE A 207 23.10 -7.75 4.90
CA ILE A 207 23.21 -9.13 4.38
C ILE A 207 23.83 -10.04 5.44
N ALA A 208 24.92 -9.62 6.08
CA ALA A 208 25.56 -10.40 7.15
C ALA A 208 24.60 -10.67 8.32
N SER A 209 23.74 -9.69 8.65
CA SER A 209 22.74 -9.82 9.72
C SER A 209 21.65 -10.82 9.33
N VAL A 210 21.13 -10.73 8.10
CA VAL A 210 20.11 -11.66 7.58
C VAL A 210 20.64 -13.09 7.49
N LEU A 211 21.87 -13.27 6.99
CA LEU A 211 22.52 -14.59 6.93
C LEU A 211 22.74 -15.17 8.33
N SER A 212 23.11 -14.33 9.31
CA SER A 212 23.22 -14.75 10.72
C SER A 212 21.87 -15.17 11.29
N LEU A 213 20.81 -14.41 11.03
CA LEU A 213 19.45 -14.73 11.44
C LEU A 213 18.94 -16.03 10.79
N ALA A 214 19.40 -16.34 9.58
CA ALA A 214 19.12 -17.60 8.88
C ALA A 214 20.03 -18.76 9.33
N ALA A 215 20.86 -18.58 10.35
CA ALA A 215 21.82 -19.56 10.86
C ALA A 215 22.84 -20.06 9.81
N ILE A 216 23.19 -19.22 8.84
CA ILE A 216 24.22 -19.53 7.84
C ILE A 216 25.61 -19.25 8.44
N PRO A 217 26.53 -20.24 8.45
CA PRO A 217 27.88 -20.03 8.96
C PRO A 217 28.65 -19.04 8.10
N ASP A 218 29.63 -18.36 8.70
CA ASP A 218 30.50 -17.38 8.04
C ASP A 218 29.74 -16.23 7.37
N ALA A 219 28.60 -15.84 7.95
CA ALA A 219 27.68 -14.82 7.43
C ALA A 219 28.39 -13.52 6.98
N SER A 220 29.31 -12.99 7.80
CA SER A 220 30.05 -11.76 7.46
C SER A 220 31.02 -11.93 6.29
N ALA A 221 31.58 -13.12 6.09
CA ALA A 221 32.44 -13.40 4.95
C ALA A 221 31.61 -13.57 3.67
N LYS A 222 30.51 -14.32 3.75
CA LYS A 222 29.56 -14.53 2.66
C LYS A 222 28.83 -13.25 2.21
N ALA A 223 28.69 -12.26 3.10
CA ALA A 223 28.10 -10.97 2.74
C ALA A 223 28.99 -10.11 1.82
N LYS A 224 30.29 -10.45 1.70
CA LYS A 224 31.27 -9.71 0.90
C LYS A 224 31.64 -10.40 -0.41
N SER A 225 31.19 -11.65 -0.59
CA SER A 225 31.42 -12.47 -1.79
C SER A 225 30.35 -12.23 -2.83
#